data_AF-A0A1J9PMC8-F1
#
_entry.id   AF-A0A1J9PMC8-F1
#
_cell.length_a   1.000
_cell.length_b   1.000
_cell.length_c   1.000
_cell.angle_alpha   90.00
_cell.angle_beta   90.00
_cell.angle_gamma   90.00
#
_symmetry.space_group_name_H-M   'P 1'
#
loop_
_entity.id
_entity.type
_entity.pdbx_description
1 polymer ?
#
loop_
_entity_poly.entity_id
_entity_poly.type
_entity_poly.pdbx_seq_one_letter_code
_entity_poly.pdbx_strand_id
1 'polypeptide(L)'
;MLKKCYSGTFGDIATYKRGNMEAGGFEYLLQEFPQEFECVKPLCRTVRGVLFPHGKEGLTVGTPQDPKRLYDPILKVYDDAISLIETEQACYSK
;
A
#
# COMPACT_ATOMS: atom_id res chain seq x y z
N MET A 1 14.67 5.12 8.22
CA MET A 1 14.13 3.81 7.83
C MET A 1 14.21 3.53 6.33
N LEU A 2 13.73 4.44 5.47
CA LEU A 2 13.67 4.24 4.01
C LEU A 2 15.01 3.90 3.34
N LYS A 3 16.13 4.46 3.81
CA LYS A 3 17.48 4.17 3.27
C LYS A 3 17.78 2.67 3.19
N LYS A 4 17.33 1.89 4.17
CA LYS A 4 17.55 0.43 4.22
C LYS A 4 16.68 -0.35 3.23
N CYS A 5 15.66 0.27 2.64
CA CYS A 5 14.86 -0.34 1.57
C CYS A 5 15.59 -0.38 0.21
N TYR A 6 16.76 0.26 0.08
CA TYR A 6 17.51 0.34 -1.18
C TYR A 6 19.03 0.34 -1.01
N SER A 7 19.53 0.08 0.20
CA SER A 7 20.98 -0.02 0.48
C SER A 7 21.28 -1.22 1.37
N GLY A 8 22.49 -1.77 1.26
CA GLY A 8 22.91 -2.98 1.96
C GLY A 8 22.91 -4.20 1.06
N THR A 9 22.98 -5.39 1.66
CA THR A 9 22.88 -6.65 0.91
C THR A 9 21.46 -6.89 0.43
N PHE A 10 21.29 -7.83 -0.50
CA PHE A 10 19.95 -8.28 -0.92
C PHE A 10 19.11 -8.75 0.28
N GLY A 11 19.71 -9.49 1.22
CA GLY A 11 19.05 -9.98 2.42
C GLY A 11 18.58 -8.84 3.34
N ASP A 12 19.41 -7.81 3.52
CA ASP A 12 19.05 -6.62 4.29
C ASP A 12 17.86 -5.90 3.67
N ILE A 13 17.94 -5.65 2.36
CA ILE A 13 16.91 -4.95 1.60
C ILE A 13 15.58 -5.72 1.66
N ALA A 14 15.61 -7.03 1.44
CA ALA A 14 14.43 -7.88 1.48
C ALA A 14 13.78 -7.91 2.88
N THR A 15 14.61 -8.00 3.92
CA THR A 15 14.17 -8.02 5.32
C THR A 15 13.48 -6.71 5.71
N TYR A 16 14.10 -5.57 5.39
CA TYR A 16 13.51 -4.26 5.66
C TYR A 16 12.24 -4.00 4.85
N LYS A 17 12.21 -4.37 3.56
CA LYS A 17 10.98 -4.25 2.75
C LYS A 17 9.84 -5.09 3.35
N ARG A 18 10.11 -6.34 3.72
CA ARG A 18 9.09 -7.21 4.34
C ARG A 18 8.57 -6.62 5.66
N GLY A 19 9.48 -6.24 6.56
CA GLY A 19 9.09 -5.65 7.85
C GLY A 19 8.32 -4.33 7.70
N ASN A 20 8.69 -3.49 6.74
CA ASN A 20 7.97 -2.26 6.45
C ASN A 20 6.60 -2.49 5.80
N MET A 21 6.41 -3.61 5.12
CA MET A 21 5.10 -3.97 4.57
C MET A 21 4.23 -4.70 5.60
N GLU A 22 4.72 -5.12 6.78
CA GLU A 22 3.88 -5.61 7.88
C GLU A 22 2.97 -4.51 8.43
N ALA A 23 1.86 -4.88 9.09
CA ALA A 23 0.84 -3.91 9.52
C ALA A 23 1.42 -2.75 10.35
N GLY A 24 2.22 -3.06 11.38
CA GLY A 24 2.86 -2.03 12.21
C GLY A 24 3.97 -1.25 11.48
N GLY A 25 4.76 -1.92 10.64
CA GLY A 25 5.81 -1.27 9.87
C GLY A 25 5.26 -0.30 8.82
N PHE A 26 4.13 -0.65 8.22
CA PHE A 26 3.49 0.15 7.20
C PHE A 26 2.90 1.44 7.77
N GLU A 27 2.28 1.39 8.95
CA GLU A 27 1.78 2.60 9.61
C GLU A 27 2.90 3.58 9.95
N TYR A 28 4.09 3.09 10.34
CA TYR A 28 5.24 3.96 10.51
C TYR A 28 5.66 4.64 9.21
N LEU A 29 5.65 3.92 8.07
CA LEU A 29 5.93 4.52 6.77
C LEU A 29 4.93 5.62 6.40
N LEU A 30 3.64 5.43 6.73
CA LEU A 30 2.62 6.45 6.48
C LEU A 30 2.85 7.72 7.30
N GLN A 31 3.53 7.65 8.46
CA GLN A 31 3.88 8.85 9.25
C GLN A 31 4.93 9.74 8.57
N GLU A 32 5.71 9.20 7.64
CA GLU A 32 6.72 9.95 6.87
C GLU A 32 6.09 10.78 5.74
N PHE A 33 4.79 10.58 5.46
CA PHE A 33 4.10 11.35 4.43
C PHE A 33 3.87 12.79 4.91
N PRO A 34 4.08 13.80 4.04
CA PRO A 34 3.66 15.17 4.32
C PRO A 34 2.16 15.26 4.65
N GLN A 35 1.78 16.28 5.42
CA GLN A 35 0.39 16.47 5.87
C GLN A 35 -0.59 16.62 4.70
N GLU A 36 -0.14 17.17 3.57
CA GLU A 36 -0.90 17.33 2.34
C GLU A 36 -1.35 15.98 1.75
N PHE A 37 -0.69 14.88 2.13
CA PHE A 37 -1.01 13.52 1.68
C PHE A 37 -1.78 12.70 2.72
N GLU A 38 -2.33 13.30 3.78
CA GLU A 38 -3.20 12.59 4.73
C GLU A 38 -4.41 11.96 4.03
N CYS A 39 -5.00 12.65 3.05
CA CYS A 39 -6.17 12.18 2.31
C CYS A 39 -5.92 10.91 1.50
N VAL A 40 -4.66 10.61 1.13
CA VAL A 40 -4.32 9.40 0.34
C VAL A 40 -3.91 8.21 1.19
N LYS A 41 -3.66 8.38 2.50
CA LYS A 41 -3.27 7.27 3.39
C LYS A 41 -4.28 6.11 3.42
N PRO A 42 -5.61 6.35 3.42
CA PRO A 42 -6.58 5.26 3.32
C PRO A 42 -6.38 4.41 2.06
N LEU A 43 -6.16 5.04 0.89
CA LEU A 43 -5.86 4.35 -0.35
C LEU A 43 -4.56 3.52 -0.23
N CYS A 44 -3.50 4.07 0.35
CA CYS A 44 -2.25 3.35 0.56
C CYS A 44 -2.44 2.07 1.39
N ARG A 45 -3.28 2.10 2.43
CA ARG A 45 -3.60 0.91 3.25
C ARG A 45 -4.31 -0.15 2.43
N THR A 46 -5.29 0.25 1.63
CA THR A 46 -6.04 -0.69 0.76
C THR A 46 -5.13 -1.33 -0.28
N VAL A 47 -4.29 -0.53 -0.95
CA VAL A 47 -3.30 -1.02 -1.92
C VAL A 47 -2.33 -2.00 -1.27
N ARG A 48 -1.82 -1.69 -0.06
CA ARG A 48 -0.96 -2.62 0.69
C ARG A 48 -1.68 -3.93 0.99
N GLY A 49 -2.95 -3.89 1.38
CA GLY A 49 -3.75 -5.09 1.66
C GLY A 49 -3.92 -5.99 0.44
N VAL A 50 -4.03 -5.40 -0.76
CA VAL A 50 -4.09 -6.13 -2.03
C VAL A 50 -2.73 -6.72 -2.41
N LEU A 51 -1.66 -5.92 -2.32
CA LEU A 51 -0.31 -6.34 -2.73
C LEU A 51 0.30 -7.38 -1.79
N PHE A 52 0.03 -7.25 -0.49
CA PHE A 52 0.64 -8.04 0.56
C PHE A 52 -0.44 -8.56 1.52
N PRO A 53 -1.32 -9.46 1.05
CA PRO A 53 -2.39 -9.99 1.89
C PRO A 53 -1.82 -10.86 3.00
N HIS A 54 -2.43 -10.78 4.19
CA HIS A 54 -2.10 -11.65 5.31
C HIS A 54 -2.80 -13.00 5.16
N GLY A 55 -2.00 -14.07 5.08
CA GLY A 55 -2.46 -15.45 5.14
C GLY A 55 -2.17 -16.08 6.50
N LYS A 56 -2.31 -17.42 6.59
CA LYS A 56 -2.01 -18.19 7.82
C LYS A 56 -0.54 -18.07 8.25
N GLU A 57 0.37 -17.99 7.28
CA GLU A 57 1.82 -17.92 7.49
C GLU A 57 2.33 -16.48 7.59
N GLY A 58 1.44 -15.50 7.78
CA GLY A 58 1.77 -14.08 7.80
C GLY A 58 1.68 -13.43 6.43
N LEU A 59 2.56 -12.45 6.17
CA LEU A 59 2.51 -11.65 4.96
C LEU A 59 2.84 -12.47 3.71
N THR A 60 1.90 -12.53 2.76
CA THR A 60 2.15 -13.14 1.46
C THR A 60 3.06 -12.22 0.66
N VAL A 61 4.22 -12.73 0.27
CA VAL A 61 5.21 -12.03 -0.56
C VAL A 61 5.51 -12.85 -1.81
N GLY A 62 5.75 -12.17 -2.93
CA GLY A 62 6.02 -12.81 -4.22
C GLY A 62 5.08 -12.31 -5.32
N THR A 63 5.23 -12.85 -6.52
CA THR A 63 4.38 -12.51 -7.67
C THR A 63 3.43 -13.67 -7.95
N PRO A 64 2.10 -13.43 -7.99
CA PRO A 64 1.15 -14.45 -8.41
C PRO A 64 1.45 -14.95 -9.83
N GLN A 65 1.18 -16.23 -10.11
CA GLN A 65 1.34 -16.79 -11.46
C GLN A 65 0.38 -16.17 -12.47
N ASP A 66 -0.84 -15.87 -12.03
CA ASP A 66 -1.81 -15.12 -12.82
C ASP A 66 -1.70 -13.62 -12.47
N PRO A 67 -1.23 -12.77 -13.40
CA PRO A 67 -1.05 -11.34 -13.15
C PRO A 67 -2.37 -10.62 -12.88
N LYS A 68 -3.51 -11.13 -13.37
CA LYS A 68 -4.83 -10.51 -13.12
C LYS A 68 -5.21 -10.51 -11.65
N ARG A 69 -4.72 -11.49 -10.88
CA ARG A 69 -4.91 -11.56 -9.42
C ARG A 69 -4.22 -10.42 -8.68
N LEU A 70 -3.27 -9.75 -9.31
CA LEU A 70 -2.59 -8.58 -8.78
C LEU A 70 -3.15 -7.28 -9.38
N TYR A 71 -3.23 -7.19 -10.71
CA TYR A 71 -3.59 -5.94 -11.38
C TYR A 71 -5.06 -5.56 -11.21
N ASP A 72 -6.00 -6.49 -11.42
CA ASP A 72 -7.43 -6.15 -11.40
C ASP A 72 -7.86 -5.59 -10.02
N PRO A 73 -7.44 -6.18 -8.88
CA PRO A 73 -7.78 -5.61 -7.59
C PRO A 73 -7.11 -4.26 -7.31
N ILE A 74 -5.88 -4.03 -7.79
CA ILE A 74 -5.22 -2.72 -7.64
C ILE A 74 -5.97 -1.66 -8.43
N LEU A 75 -6.31 -1.93 -9.69
CA LEU A 75 -7.07 -1.02 -10.55
C LEU A 75 -8.41 -0.67 -9.89
N LYS A 76 -9.14 -1.68 -9.42
CA LYS A 76 -10.39 -1.46 -8.69
C LYS A 76 -10.22 -0.54 -7.47
N VAL A 77 -9.15 -0.72 -6.69
CA VAL A 77 -8.88 0.12 -5.52
C VAL A 77 -8.65 1.58 -5.90
N TYR A 78 -7.99 1.85 -7.03
CA TYR A 78 -7.87 3.20 -7.56
C TYR A 78 -9.21 3.74 -8.08
N ASP A 79 -9.96 2.95 -8.84
CA ASP A 79 -11.28 3.35 -9.36
C ASP A 79 -12.25 3.70 -8.22
N ASP A 80 -12.28 2.90 -7.17
CA ASP A 80 -13.09 3.15 -5.97
C ASP A 80 -12.68 4.46 -5.28
N ALA A 81 -11.38 4.72 -5.16
CA ALA A 81 -10.86 5.94 -4.51
C ALA A 81 -11.12 7.20 -5.34
N ILE A 82 -10.96 7.13 -6.66
CA ILE A 82 -11.28 8.23 -7.57
C ILE A 82 -12.79 8.55 -7.50
N SER A 83 -13.62 7.51 -7.57
CA SER A 83 -15.08 7.65 -7.45
C SER A 83 -15.48 8.32 -6.14
N LEU A 84 -14.84 7.94 -5.02
CA LEU A 84 -15.09 8.57 -3.72
C LEU A 84 -14.75 10.07 -3.75
N ILE A 85 -13.57 10.44 -4.23
CA ILE A 85 -13.13 11.84 -4.31
C ILE A 85 -14.08 12.67 -5.18
N GLU A 86 -14.50 12.15 -6.33
CA GLU A 86 -15.45 12.82 -7.22
C GLU A 86 -16.81 13.03 -6.54
N THR A 87 -17.29 12.04 -5.79
CA THR A 87 -18.55 12.16 -5.05
C THR A 87 -18.46 13.15 -3.88
N GLU A 88 -17.34 13.20 -3.17
CA GLU A 88 -17.10 14.15 -2.09
C GLU A 88 -17.03 15.60 -2.63
N GLN A 89 -16.32 15.82 -3.74
CA GLN A 89 -16.28 17.13 -4.41
C GLN A 89 -17.65 17.59 -4.90
N ALA A 90 -18.49 16.68 -5.40
CA ALA A 90 -19.86 16.99 -5.81
C ALA A 90 -20.78 17.42 -4.64
N CYS A 91 -20.49 16.99 -3.42
CA CYS A 91 -21.22 17.41 -2.21
C CYS A 91 -20.81 18.80 -1.69
N TYR A 92 -19.58 19.25 -1.95
CA TYR A 92 -19.09 20.60 -1.58
C TYR A 92 -19.37 21.68 -2.64
N SER A 93 -19.89 21.29 -3.81
CA SER A 93 -20.17 22.19 -4.95
C SER A 93 -21.65 22.59 -5.05
N LYS A 94 -22.47 22.28 -4.04
CA LYS A 94 -23.90 22.63 -3.93
C LYS A 94 -24.15 23.51 -2.72
#